data_AF-A0A9Q5C4W5-F1
#
_entry.id   AF-A0A9Q5C4W5-F1
#
_cell.length_a   1.000
_cell.length_b   1.000
_cell.length_c   1.000
_cell.angle_alpha   90.00
_cell.angle_beta   90.00
_cell.angle_gamma   90.00
#
_symmetry.space_group_name_H-M   'P 1'
#
loop_
_entity.id
_entity.type
_entity.pdbx_description
1 polymer ?
#
loop_
_entity_poly.entity_id
_entity_poly.type
_entity_poly.pdbx_seq_one_letter_code
_entity_poly.pdbx_strand_id
1 'polypeptide(L)'
;MRKIKLGRLLKLIYLKLTEADIPKCDECGAPLALNMAGEDFQINQKQVQAFQDFIQKYEDKKLVVLELGIGPRNQMIKAPSM
;
A
#
# COMPACT_ATOMS: atom_id res chain seq x y z
N MET A 1 7.43 -44.17 32.31
CA MET A 1 6.95 -43.49 31.07
C MET A 1 6.71 -42.02 31.33
N ARG A 2 7.70 -41.15 31.13
CA ARG A 2 7.48 -39.69 31.10
C ARG A 2 7.50 -39.25 29.65
N LYS A 3 6.33 -39.27 29.00
CA LYS A 3 6.18 -38.73 27.64
C LYS A 3 6.43 -37.22 27.73
N ILE A 4 7.64 -36.82 27.34
CA ILE A 4 8.01 -35.43 27.10
C ILE A 4 6.99 -34.89 26.10
N LYS A 5 6.05 -34.04 26.56
CA LYS A 5 5.15 -33.28 25.69
C LYS A 5 5.96 -32.15 25.03
N LEU A 6 6.89 -32.52 24.17
CA LEU A 6 7.62 -31.64 23.26
C LEU A 6 6.73 -31.13 22.12
N GLY A 7 5.40 -31.29 22.22
CA GLY A 7 4.44 -30.81 21.22
C GLY A 7 3.92 -29.39 21.48
N ARG A 8 4.32 -28.73 22.58
CA ARG A 8 3.83 -27.39 22.95
C ARG A 8 4.86 -26.28 22.76
N LEU A 9 6.13 -26.61 22.55
CA LEU A 9 7.20 -25.63 22.29
C LEU A 9 7.26 -25.18 20.82
N LEU A 10 6.59 -25.90 19.92
CA LEU A 10 6.55 -25.65 18.47
C LEU A 10 5.29 -24.91 18.01
N LYS A 11 4.46 -24.43 18.95
CA LYS A 11 3.34 -23.56 18.61
C LYS A 11 3.90 -22.16 18.42
N LEU A 12 4.23 -21.84 17.16
CA LEU A 12 4.29 -20.49 16.61
C LEU A 12 4.66 -19.41 17.63
N ILE A 13 5.93 -19.00 17.61
CA ILE A 13 6.39 -17.68 18.04
C ILE A 13 5.31 -16.68 17.60
N TYR A 14 4.48 -16.28 18.58
CA TYR A 14 3.18 -15.68 18.35
C TYR A 14 3.39 -14.28 17.77
N LEU A 15 3.16 -14.10 16.47
CA LEU A 15 2.94 -12.78 15.89
C LEU A 15 1.58 -12.28 16.40
N LYS A 16 1.56 -11.76 17.63
CA LYS A 16 0.40 -11.13 18.24
C LYS A 16 0.73 -9.66 18.43
N LEU A 17 0.33 -8.86 17.46
CA LEU A 17 0.22 -7.42 17.67
C LEU A 17 -0.91 -7.17 18.66
N THR A 18 -0.66 -6.24 19.58
CA THR A 18 -1.61 -5.74 20.57
C THR A 18 -1.96 -4.29 20.24
N GLU A 19 -2.99 -3.74 20.89
CA GLU A 19 -3.36 -2.33 20.70
C GLU A 19 -2.24 -1.36 21.08
N ALA A 20 -1.32 -1.77 21.97
CA ALA A 20 -0.16 -0.98 22.36
C ALA A 20 0.90 -0.85 21.23
N ASP A 21 0.87 -1.75 20.24
CA ASP A 21 1.79 -1.76 19.10
C ASP A 21 1.28 -0.88 17.94
N ILE A 22 0.06 -0.34 18.03
CA ILE A 22 -0.50 0.53 17.02
C ILE A 22 0.23 1.88 17.09
N PRO A 23 0.92 2.30 16.01
CA PRO A 23 1.62 3.58 16.01
C PRO A 23 0.61 4.72 16.12
N LYS A 24 1.03 5.82 16.75
CA LYS A 24 0.20 7.00 16.98
C LYS A 24 0.82 8.21 16.28
N CYS A 25 -0.02 9.15 15.89
CA CYS A 25 0.41 10.43 15.35
C CYS A 25 1.16 11.22 16.43
N ASP A 26 2.30 11.77 16.06
CA ASP A 26 3.15 12.64 16.86
C ASP A 26 2.52 14.01 17.17
N GLU A 27 1.64 14.51 16.28
CA GLU A 27 0.96 15.80 16.44
C GLU A 27 -0.31 15.70 17.31
N CYS A 28 -1.16 14.69 17.08
CA CYS A 28 -2.48 14.60 17.73
C CYS A 28 -2.70 13.36 18.60
N GLY A 29 -1.76 12.41 18.62
CA GLY A 29 -1.85 11.18 19.42
C GLY A 29 -2.84 10.13 18.92
N ALA A 30 -3.56 10.39 17.83
CA ALA A 30 -4.52 9.45 17.25
C ALA A 30 -3.81 8.19 16.69
N PRO A 31 -4.45 7.00 16.74
CA PRO A 31 -3.92 5.80 16.08
C PRO A 31 -3.74 6.03 14.57
N LEU A 32 -2.59 5.63 14.02
CA LEU A 32 -2.35 5.72 12.59
C LEU A 32 -3.05 4.59 11.85
N ALA A 33 -3.59 4.92 10.68
CA ALA A 33 -4.13 3.98 9.72
C ALA A 33 -3.20 3.87 8.50
N LEU A 34 -3.30 2.75 7.79
CA LEU A 34 -2.60 2.58 6.53
C LEU A 34 -3.21 3.51 5.48
N ASN A 35 -2.36 4.24 4.75
CA ASN A 35 -2.79 5.06 3.63
C ASN A 35 -3.04 4.21 2.38
N MET A 36 -4.16 3.49 2.37
CA MET A 36 -4.62 2.65 1.25
C MET A 36 -5.82 3.28 0.57
N ALA A 37 -6.05 2.91 -0.71
CA ALA A 37 -7.23 3.35 -1.43
C ALA A 37 -8.52 2.97 -0.68
N GLY A 38 -9.35 3.96 -0.37
CA GLY A 38 -10.52 3.85 0.48
C GLY A 38 -11.03 5.23 0.90
N GLU A 39 -11.94 5.28 1.88
CA GLU A 39 -12.56 6.53 2.35
C GLU A 39 -11.53 7.51 2.92
N ASP A 40 -10.57 7.01 3.68
CA ASP A 40 -9.54 7.83 4.36
C ASP A 40 -8.23 7.96 3.55
N PHE A 41 -8.27 7.69 2.24
CA PHE A 41 -7.08 7.75 1.41
C PHE A 41 -6.56 9.19 1.27
N GLN A 42 -5.34 9.41 1.74
CA GLN A 42 -4.67 10.70 1.65
C GLN A 42 -3.77 10.75 0.42
N ILE A 43 -4.21 11.52 -0.58
CA ILE A 43 -3.51 11.68 -1.84
C ILE A 43 -2.38 12.69 -1.70
N ASN A 44 -1.18 12.32 -2.16
CA ASN A 44 -0.08 13.27 -2.30
C ASN A 44 -0.28 14.15 -3.54
N GLN A 45 -0.84 15.34 -3.34
CA GLN A 45 -1.15 16.29 -4.41
C GLN A 45 0.08 16.72 -5.23
N LYS A 46 1.28 16.75 -4.64
CA LYS A 46 2.51 17.08 -5.39
C LYS A 46 2.83 16.02 -6.45
N GLN A 47 2.61 14.75 -6.14
CA GLN A 47 2.82 13.64 -7.07
C GLN A 47 1.75 13.63 -8.17
N VAL A 48 0.51 13.94 -7.83
CA VAL A 48 -0.57 14.12 -8.81
C VAL A 48 -0.22 15.23 -9.80
N GLN A 49 0.21 16.40 -9.30
CA GLN A 49 0.57 17.52 -10.16
C GLN A 49 1.76 17.17 -11.06
N ALA A 50 2.82 16.56 -10.52
CA ALA A 50 3.98 16.16 -11.31
C ALA A 50 3.62 15.17 -12.45
N PHE A 51 2.68 14.25 -12.19
CA PHE A 51 2.16 13.36 -13.23
C PHE A 51 1.39 14.14 -14.30
N GLN A 52 0.50 15.04 -13.90
CA GLN A 52 -0.26 15.88 -14.85
C GLN A 52 0.66 16.75 -15.71
N ASP A 53 1.67 17.37 -15.10
CA ASP A 53 2.66 18.19 -15.80
C ASP A 53 3.44 17.36 -16.83
N PHE A 54 3.77 16.11 -16.50
CA PHE A 54 4.43 15.19 -17.43
C PHE A 54 3.54 14.87 -18.63
N ILE A 55 2.26 14.55 -18.42
CA ILE A 55 1.33 14.25 -19.50
C ILE A 55 1.17 15.47 -20.42
N GLN A 56 0.86 16.63 -19.86
CA GLN A 56 0.68 17.87 -20.64
C GLN A 56 1.92 18.25 -21.45
N LYS A 57 3.11 17.99 -20.92
CA LYS A 57 4.37 18.33 -21.60
C LYS A 57 4.66 17.45 -22.82
N TYR A 58 4.17 16.21 -22.83
CA TYR A 58 4.59 15.20 -23.81
C TYR A 58 3.44 14.59 -24.61
N GLU A 59 2.18 14.96 -24.34
CA GLU A 59 0.99 14.42 -25.03
C GLU A 59 1.02 14.58 -26.56
N ASP A 60 1.71 15.60 -27.09
CA ASP A 60 1.86 15.85 -28.52
C ASP A 60 3.10 15.19 -29.15
N LYS A 61 3.83 14.37 -28.39
CA LYS A 61 5.07 13.70 -28.82
C LYS A 61 4.85 12.21 -29.08
N LYS A 62 5.86 11.58 -29.69
CA LYS A 62 5.90 10.10 -29.79
C LYS A 62 6.20 9.53 -28.41
N LEU A 63 5.18 8.98 -27.77
CA LEU A 63 5.25 8.37 -26.44
C LEU A 63 5.29 6.84 -26.54
N VAL A 64 6.10 6.22 -25.69
CA VAL A 64 6.07 4.77 -25.46
C VAL A 64 5.47 4.54 -24.08
N VAL A 65 4.33 3.86 -24.02
CA VAL A 65 3.67 3.48 -22.76
C VAL A 65 4.04 2.02 -22.45
N LEU A 66 4.78 1.81 -21.36
CA LEU A 66 5.21 0.49 -20.92
C LEU A 66 4.33 0.01 -19.76
N GLU A 67 3.45 -0.95 -20.03
CA GLU A 67 2.66 -1.63 -18.99
C GLU A 67 3.41 -2.87 -18.50
N LEU A 68 3.88 -2.85 -17.24
CA LEU A 68 4.64 -3.94 -16.64
C LEU A 68 3.86 -4.55 -15.46
N GLY A 69 3.43 -5.81 -15.60
CA GLY A 69 2.80 -6.57 -14.51
C GLY A 69 1.42 -6.07 -14.08
N ILE A 70 0.72 -5.29 -14.93
CA ILE A 70 -0.62 -4.75 -14.63
C ILE A 70 -1.69 -5.75 -15.02
N GLY A 71 -2.41 -6.27 -14.02
CA GLY A 71 -3.52 -7.20 -14.20
C GLY A 71 -4.90 -6.53 -14.28
N PRO A 72 -5.97 -7.30 -14.53
CA PRO A 72 -7.33 -6.79 -14.74
C PRO A 72 -7.98 -6.13 -13.52
N ARG A 73 -7.35 -6.18 -12.34
CA ARG A 73 -7.84 -5.52 -11.12
C ARG A 73 -7.39 -4.07 -10.98
N ASN A 74 -6.42 -3.62 -11.79
CA ASN A 74 -5.85 -2.28 -11.74
C ASN A 74 -6.27 -1.44 -12.96
N GLN A 75 -7.58 -1.45 -13.26
CA GLN A 75 -8.14 -0.81 -14.47
C GLN A 75 -7.88 0.70 -14.55
N MET A 76 -7.66 1.37 -13.42
CA MET A 76 -7.37 2.81 -13.40
C MET A 76 -6.08 3.18 -14.13
N ILE A 77 -5.14 2.24 -14.29
CA ILE A 77 -3.92 2.45 -15.10
C ILE A 77 -4.13 1.97 -16.54
N LYS A 78 -5.03 0.99 -16.75
CA LYS A 78 -5.28 0.37 -18.06
C LYS A 78 -6.29 1.10 -18.93
N ALA A 79 -7.27 1.78 -18.34
CA ALA A 79 -8.29 2.52 -19.08
C ALA A 79 -7.77 3.82 -19.74
N PRO A 80 -6.88 4.62 -19.12
CA PRO A 80 -6.36 5.83 -19.75
C PRO A 80 -5.23 5.60 -20.79
N SER A 81 -4.72 4.37 -20.91
CA SER A 81 -3.70 4.00 -21.91
C SER A 81 -4.27 3.37 -23.19
N MET A 82 -5.59 3.12 -23.25
CA MET A 82 -6.29 2.55 -24.39
C MET A 82 -6.99 3.61 -25.24
#